data_AF-A0A698FWH6-F1
#
_entry.id   AF-A0A698FWH6-F1
#
_cell.length_a   1.000
_cell.length_b   1.000
_cell.length_c   1.000
_cell.angle_alpha   90.00
_cell.angle_beta   90.00
_cell.angle_gamma   90.00
#
_symmetry.space_group_name_H-M   'P 1'
#
loop_
_entity.id
_entity.type
_entity.pdbx_description
1 polymer ?
#
loop_
_entity_poly.entity_id
_entity_poly.type
_entity_poly.pdbx_seq_one_letter_code
_entity_poly.pdbx_strand_id
1 'polypeptide(L)'
;MQKSKKIFFNTGIELLQENNFFQFYFAWQGTFKAKILNQYNLRFTHGIYHEDHDFGTILFCLAKKVFYINTTLMIYRIRKGSITNIQNTLIPQKIPKLLEPLRGYFNDYKELRKYFKLFCFIKIAEQIQNYNNKSKTNSFFLEKTSKEYMYNYLKENKQKDPLNIRNILQNKLKYFYLYNFLFKARFYLRHPRKIFRDRT
;
A
#
# COMPACT_ATOMS: atom_id res chain seq x y z
N MET A 1 5.18 9.56 10.65
CA MET A 1 4.21 10.54 10.10
C MET A 1 4.86 11.91 10.08
N GLN A 2 4.58 12.74 9.07
CA GLN A 2 4.86 14.18 9.21
C GLN A 2 4.10 14.73 10.42
N LYS A 3 4.69 15.69 11.14
CA LYS A 3 4.05 16.30 12.31
C LYS A 3 2.79 17.02 11.86
N SER A 4 1.62 16.50 12.24
CA SER A 4 0.38 17.23 12.00
C SER A 4 0.28 18.40 12.98
N LYS A 5 -0.08 19.59 12.48
CA LYS A 5 -0.32 20.78 13.33
C LYS A 5 -1.65 20.69 14.07
N LYS A 6 -2.59 19.89 13.56
CA LYS A 6 -3.92 19.69 14.10
C LYS A 6 -3.96 18.43 14.96
N ILE A 7 -4.64 18.55 16.10
CA ILE A 7 -4.74 17.49 17.11
C ILE A 7 -6.08 16.76 16.99
N PHE A 8 -7.17 17.48 16.72
CA PHE A 8 -8.51 16.91 16.60
C PHE A 8 -9.02 17.01 15.17
N PHE A 9 -9.55 15.91 14.66
CA PHE A 9 -10.13 15.79 13.33
C PHE A 9 -11.57 15.30 13.42
N ASN A 10 -12.42 15.86 12.57
CA ASN A 10 -13.82 15.48 12.46
C ASN A 10 -13.99 14.14 11.73
N THR A 11 -13.00 13.69 10.97
CA THR A 11 -12.96 12.35 10.40
C THR A 11 -11.54 11.82 10.31
N GLY A 12 -11.37 10.50 10.23
CA GLY A 12 -10.05 9.94 9.97
C GLY A 12 -9.55 10.26 8.55
N ILE A 13 -10.44 10.33 7.56
CA ILE A 13 -10.04 10.69 6.19
C ILE A 13 -9.49 12.12 6.10
N GLU A 14 -10.02 13.07 6.87
CA GLU A 14 -9.49 14.43 6.97
C GLU A 14 -8.03 14.42 7.45
N LEU A 15 -7.71 13.62 8.47
CA LEU A 15 -6.33 13.44 8.93
C LEU A 15 -5.43 12.91 7.81
N LEU A 16 -5.87 11.88 7.08
CA LEU A 16 -5.07 11.31 5.99
C LEU A 16 -4.86 12.30 4.84
N GLN A 17 -5.88 13.10 4.52
CA GLN A 17 -5.85 14.12 3.47
C GLN A 17 -4.92 15.29 3.83
N GLU A 18 -5.08 15.88 5.01
CA GLU A 18 -4.25 17.02 5.46
C GLU A 18 -2.76 16.68 5.48
N ASN A 19 -2.42 15.41 5.77
CA ASN A 19 -1.04 14.94 5.85
C ASN A 19 -0.56 14.19 4.59
N ASN A 20 -1.36 14.14 3.52
CA ASN A 20 -1.03 13.47 2.26
C ASN A 20 -0.62 11.98 2.42
N PHE A 21 -1.26 11.24 3.31
CA PHE A 21 -0.97 9.82 3.54
C PHE A 21 -1.66 8.91 2.52
N PHE A 22 -1.15 8.88 1.30
CA PHE A 22 -1.64 8.00 0.23
C PHE A 22 -1.20 6.53 0.36
N GLN A 23 -0.23 6.25 1.24
CA GLN A 23 0.15 4.90 1.64
C GLN A 23 0.15 4.82 3.16
N PHE A 24 -1.02 4.53 3.73
CA PHE A 24 -1.23 4.48 5.16
C PHE A 24 -1.19 3.04 5.65
N TYR A 25 -0.55 2.80 6.81
CA TYR A 25 -0.39 1.47 7.42
C TYR A 25 -0.63 1.61 8.92
N PHE A 26 -1.64 0.92 9.45
CA PHE A 26 -2.11 1.20 10.81
C PHE A 26 -1.45 0.33 11.90
N ALA A 27 -0.69 -0.72 11.53
CA ALA A 27 -0.26 -1.81 12.42
C ALA A 27 0.15 -1.43 13.87
N TRP A 28 0.83 -0.29 14.07
CA TRP A 28 1.27 0.19 15.39
C TRP A 28 1.08 1.70 15.58
N GLN A 29 0.19 2.33 14.81
CA GLN A 29 0.07 3.79 14.79
C GLN A 29 -0.94 4.36 15.80
N GLY A 30 -1.71 3.52 16.48
CA GLY A 30 -2.63 3.97 17.52
C GLY A 30 -3.64 2.94 17.96
N THR A 31 -4.71 3.41 18.59
CA THR A 31 -5.82 2.59 19.10
C THR A 31 -7.15 3.08 18.52
N PHE A 32 -8.15 2.19 18.50
CA PHE A 32 -9.48 2.50 18.00
C PHE A 32 -10.54 1.71 18.78
N LYS A 33 -11.80 2.17 18.73
CA LYS A 33 -12.91 1.46 19.38
C LYS A 33 -13.22 0.18 18.63
N ALA A 34 -13.01 -0.97 19.27
CA ALA A 34 -13.22 -2.29 18.66
C ALA A 34 -14.63 -2.52 18.10
N LYS A 35 -15.65 -1.81 18.62
CA LYS A 35 -17.03 -1.84 18.09
C LYS A 35 -17.10 -1.61 16.58
N ILE A 36 -16.19 -0.80 16.02
CA ILE A 36 -16.14 -0.51 14.58
C ILE A 36 -15.92 -1.77 13.73
N LEU A 37 -15.23 -2.79 14.26
CA LEU A 37 -14.93 -4.02 13.54
C LEU A 37 -16.21 -4.79 13.22
N ASN A 38 -17.09 -4.97 14.20
CA ASN A 38 -18.32 -5.73 14.01
C ASN A 38 -19.40 -4.89 13.32
N GLN A 39 -19.48 -3.59 13.63
CA GLN A 39 -20.44 -2.68 13.03
C GLN A 39 -20.31 -2.59 11.51
N TYR A 40 -19.07 -2.63 10.99
CA TYR A 40 -18.81 -2.50 9.55
C TYR A 40 -18.24 -3.78 8.92
N ASN A 41 -18.22 -4.88 9.66
CA ASN A 41 -17.56 -6.13 9.26
C ASN A 41 -16.12 -5.92 8.73
N LEU A 42 -15.36 -5.02 9.37
CA LEU A 42 -14.00 -4.67 8.97
C LEU A 42 -13.03 -5.75 9.45
N ARG A 43 -12.32 -6.38 8.51
CA ARG A 43 -11.34 -7.45 8.77
C ARG A 43 -10.10 -7.23 7.91
N PHE A 44 -8.99 -7.84 8.31
CA PHE A 44 -7.79 -7.87 7.47
C PHE A 44 -8.05 -8.66 6.19
N THR A 45 -7.48 -8.18 5.09
CA THR A 45 -7.49 -8.93 3.83
C THR A 45 -6.65 -10.19 3.97
N HIS A 46 -7.28 -11.33 3.75
CA HIS A 46 -6.64 -12.63 3.92
C HIS A 46 -5.62 -12.91 2.81
N GLY A 47 -4.53 -13.60 3.16
CA GLY A 47 -3.60 -14.17 2.20
C GLY A 47 -2.60 -13.19 1.57
N ILE A 48 -2.46 -11.99 2.13
CA ILE A 48 -1.50 -10.98 1.65
C ILE A 48 -0.56 -10.51 2.77
N TYR A 49 0.51 -9.84 2.41
CA TYR A 49 1.29 -9.00 3.31
C TYR A 49 0.74 -7.57 3.30
N HIS A 50 1.05 -6.82 4.36
CA HIS A 50 0.71 -5.39 4.46
C HIS A 50 -0.81 -5.15 4.50
N GLU A 51 -1.57 -6.13 4.99
CA GLU A 51 -3.03 -6.11 5.17
C GLU A 51 -3.50 -5.02 6.15
N ASP A 52 -2.58 -4.45 6.93
CA ASP A 52 -2.83 -3.29 7.78
C ASP A 52 -2.97 -1.99 6.99
N HIS A 53 -2.65 -1.99 5.69
CA HIS A 53 -2.73 -0.82 4.82
C HIS A 53 -4.17 -0.50 4.40
N ASP A 54 -4.84 -1.43 3.73
CA ASP A 54 -6.26 -1.29 3.34
C ASP A 54 -7.14 -1.26 4.59
N PHE A 55 -6.89 -2.14 5.55
CA PHE A 55 -7.59 -2.12 6.84
C PHE A 55 -7.49 -0.75 7.51
N GLY A 56 -6.27 -0.21 7.66
CA GLY A 56 -6.04 1.09 8.29
C GLY A 56 -6.70 2.24 7.55
N THR A 57 -6.62 2.23 6.22
CA THR A 57 -7.23 3.26 5.38
C THR A 57 -8.75 3.25 5.54
N ILE A 58 -9.37 2.08 5.45
CA ILE A 58 -10.83 1.93 5.59
C ILE A 58 -11.28 2.25 7.02
N LEU A 59 -10.51 1.83 8.04
CA LEU A 59 -10.75 2.19 9.43
C LEU A 59 -10.86 3.72 9.60
N PHE A 60 -9.94 4.47 8.99
CA PHE A 60 -9.92 5.94 9.07
C PHE A 60 -11.05 6.58 8.25
N CYS A 61 -11.48 5.96 7.14
CA CYS A 61 -12.70 6.40 6.45
C CYS A 61 -13.96 6.24 7.30
N LEU A 62 -14.02 5.23 8.16
CA LEU A 62 -15.15 4.95 9.04
C LEU A 62 -15.11 5.75 10.36
N ALA A 63 -13.93 6.27 10.73
CA ALA A 63 -13.74 7.01 11.97
C ALA A 63 -14.35 8.42 11.91
N LYS A 64 -15.32 8.68 12.80
CA LYS A 64 -16.05 9.96 12.92
C LYS A 64 -15.38 11.02 13.79
N LYS A 65 -14.32 10.67 14.52
CA LYS A 65 -13.49 11.58 15.31
C LYS A 65 -12.13 10.94 15.47
N VAL A 66 -11.06 11.70 15.26
CA VAL A 66 -9.70 11.22 15.47
C VAL A 66 -8.93 12.24 16.30
N PHE A 67 -8.19 11.73 17.27
CA PHE A 67 -7.22 12.47 18.04
C PHE A 67 -5.82 12.03 17.62
N TYR A 68 -4.96 12.99 17.30
CA TYR A 68 -3.59 12.78 16.90
C TYR A 68 -2.66 13.36 17.97
N ILE A 69 -1.69 12.54 18.40
CA ILE A 69 -0.62 12.96 19.30
C ILE A 69 0.73 12.61 18.69
N ASN A 70 1.65 13.57 18.69
CA ASN A 70 3.01 13.39 18.22
C ASN A 70 3.95 13.00 19.37
N THR A 71 3.61 11.92 20.06
CA THR A 71 4.40 11.36 21.17
C THR A 71 4.71 9.91 20.90
N THR A 72 5.95 9.50 21.17
CA THR A 72 6.35 8.09 21.05
C THR A 72 5.76 7.30 22.21
N LEU A 73 4.73 6.51 21.94
CA LEU A 73 4.03 5.71 22.96
C LEU A 73 4.24 4.20 22.80
N MET A 74 4.88 3.75 21.73
CA MET A 74 5.10 2.34 21.43
C MET A 74 6.52 2.10 20.92
N ILE A 75 7.11 0.98 21.34
CA ILE A 75 8.40 0.51 20.84
C ILE A 75 8.14 -0.61 19.81
N TYR A 76 8.57 -0.39 18.58
CA TYR A 76 8.47 -1.39 17.52
C TYR A 76 9.72 -2.30 17.51
N ARG A 77 9.51 -3.61 17.62
CA ARG A 77 10.60 -4.60 17.60
C ARG A 77 10.77 -5.22 16.21
N ILE A 78 11.92 -5.01 15.59
CA ILE A 78 12.32 -5.71 14.36
C ILE A 78 13.00 -7.03 14.73
N ARG A 79 12.57 -8.14 14.13
CA ARG A 79 13.16 -9.47 14.32
C ARG A 79 13.86 -9.97 13.06
N LYS A 80 14.85 -10.86 13.22
CA LYS A 80 15.51 -11.55 12.10
C LYS A 80 14.46 -12.29 11.26
N GLY A 81 14.52 -12.11 9.93
CA GLY A 81 13.54 -12.69 9.01
C GLY A 81 12.19 -11.98 8.95
N SER A 82 12.09 -10.73 9.46
CA SER A 82 10.90 -9.89 9.23
C SER A 82 10.69 -9.65 7.74
N ILE A 83 9.45 -9.38 7.33
CA ILE A 83 9.09 -9.09 5.93
C ILE A 83 9.94 -7.92 5.37
N THR A 84 10.29 -6.97 6.23
CA THR A 84 10.99 -5.72 5.88
C THR A 84 12.52 -5.82 5.88
N ASN A 85 13.13 -6.89 6.41
CA ASN A 85 14.58 -6.98 6.59
C ASN A 85 15.14 -8.34 6.11
N ILE A 86 14.99 -8.63 4.81
CA ILE A 86 15.60 -9.80 4.16
C ILE A 86 16.91 -9.41 3.48
N GLN A 87 17.94 -10.21 3.73
CA GLN A 87 19.23 -10.12 3.05
C GLN A 87 19.52 -11.36 2.18
N ASN A 88 18.86 -12.49 2.46
CA ASN A 88 19.02 -13.75 1.74
C ASN A 88 18.60 -13.63 0.27
N THR A 89 19.47 -14.11 -0.62
CA THR A 89 19.20 -14.31 -2.06
C THR A 89 18.69 -15.73 -2.32
N LEU A 90 19.28 -16.73 -1.67
CA LEU A 90 18.84 -18.12 -1.78
C LEU A 90 17.50 -18.34 -1.09
N ILE A 91 16.62 -19.12 -1.73
CA ILE A 91 15.33 -19.51 -1.18
C ILE A 91 15.54 -20.51 -0.04
N PRO A 92 15.14 -20.18 1.20
CA PRO A 92 15.28 -21.09 2.33
C PRO A 92 14.48 -22.39 2.15
N GLN A 93 14.90 -23.46 2.84
CA GLN A 93 14.17 -24.74 2.81
C GLN A 93 12.71 -24.57 3.23
N LYS A 94 12.47 -23.74 4.26
CA LYS A 94 11.15 -23.40 4.80
C LYS A 94 10.85 -21.93 4.51
N ILE A 95 9.79 -21.67 3.73
CA ILE A 95 9.28 -20.32 3.48
C ILE A 95 7.86 -20.17 4.03
N PRO A 96 7.34 -18.93 4.17
CA PRO A 96 5.94 -18.73 4.55
C PRO A 96 4.99 -19.48 3.61
N LYS A 97 3.92 -20.07 4.16
CA LYS A 97 2.95 -20.88 3.40
C LYS A 97 2.40 -20.17 2.15
N LEU A 98 2.18 -18.86 2.25
CA LEU A 98 1.70 -18.01 1.14
C LEU A 98 2.67 -17.93 -0.04
N LEU A 99 3.96 -18.18 0.20
CA LEU A 99 5.02 -18.14 -0.81
C LEU A 99 5.35 -19.51 -1.40
N GLU A 100 4.98 -20.61 -0.73
CA GLU A 100 5.27 -21.98 -1.21
C GLU A 100 4.78 -22.23 -2.64
N PRO A 101 3.55 -21.82 -3.04
CA PRO A 101 3.10 -21.99 -4.43
C PRO A 101 3.96 -21.25 -5.47
N LEU A 102 4.72 -20.23 -5.05
CA LEU A 102 5.55 -19.41 -5.93
C LEU A 102 6.98 -19.93 -6.06
N ARG A 103 7.37 -20.91 -5.24
CA ARG A 103 8.76 -21.37 -5.12
C ARG A 103 9.38 -21.80 -6.44
N GLY A 104 8.64 -22.53 -7.27
CA GLY A 104 9.11 -23.04 -8.56
C GLY A 104 9.24 -21.98 -9.66
N TYR A 105 8.74 -20.76 -9.45
CA TYR A 105 8.75 -19.73 -10.48
C TYR A 105 9.96 -18.79 -10.39
N PHE A 106 10.67 -18.78 -9.26
CA PHE A 106 11.77 -17.85 -9.00
C PHE A 106 13.01 -18.59 -8.49
N ASN A 107 14.17 -18.16 -8.95
CA ASN A 107 15.46 -18.70 -8.48
C ASN A 107 16.03 -17.88 -7.31
N ASP A 108 15.60 -16.62 -7.18
CA ASP A 108 16.02 -15.69 -6.15
C ASP A 108 14.85 -15.34 -5.22
N TYR A 109 15.11 -15.40 -3.92
CA TYR A 109 14.11 -15.17 -2.88
C TYR A 109 13.69 -13.71 -2.76
N LYS A 110 14.60 -12.76 -3.05
CA LYS A 110 14.26 -11.33 -3.06
C LYS A 110 13.29 -11.05 -4.20
N GLU A 111 13.53 -11.60 -5.38
CA GLU A 111 12.63 -11.46 -6.52
C GLU A 111 11.26 -12.10 -6.27
N LEU A 112 11.21 -13.31 -5.68
CA LEU A 112 9.97 -13.95 -5.27
C LEU A 112 9.16 -13.04 -4.32
N ARG A 113 9.78 -12.56 -3.24
CA ARG A 113 9.09 -11.71 -2.25
C ARG A 113 8.72 -10.35 -2.82
N LYS A 114 9.56 -9.78 -3.67
CA LYS A 114 9.29 -8.51 -4.38
C LYS A 114 8.06 -8.67 -5.27
N TYR A 115 7.98 -9.75 -6.03
CA TYR A 115 6.80 -10.07 -6.83
C TYR A 115 5.55 -10.25 -5.95
N PHE A 116 5.64 -11.06 -4.89
CA PHE A 116 4.50 -11.26 -3.99
C PHE A 116 4.06 -9.96 -3.31
N LYS A 117 4.99 -9.09 -2.92
CA LYS A 117 4.68 -7.76 -2.37
C LYS A 117 3.89 -6.90 -3.36
N LEU A 118 4.24 -6.94 -4.65
CA LEU A 118 3.47 -6.24 -5.68
C LEU A 118 2.05 -6.78 -5.77
N PHE A 119 1.88 -8.11 -5.79
CA PHE A 119 0.55 -8.72 -5.74
C PHE A 119 -0.26 -8.23 -4.53
N CYS A 120 0.36 -8.17 -3.35
CA CYS A 120 -0.28 -7.67 -2.13
C CYS A 120 -0.73 -6.20 -2.28
N PHE A 121 0.11 -5.33 -2.85
CA PHE A 121 -0.25 -3.94 -3.12
C PHE A 121 -1.39 -3.79 -4.12
N ILE A 122 -1.47 -4.65 -5.14
CA ILE A 122 -2.62 -4.67 -6.04
C ILE A 122 -3.89 -5.06 -5.27
N LYS A 123 -3.83 -6.09 -4.41
CA LYS A 123 -4.98 -6.50 -3.58
C LYS A 123 -5.43 -5.40 -2.63
N ILE A 124 -4.52 -4.70 -1.96
CA ILE A 124 -4.80 -3.53 -1.12
C ILE A 124 -5.54 -2.45 -1.93
N ALA A 125 -5.04 -2.15 -3.13
CA ALA A 125 -5.65 -1.15 -4.00
C ALA A 125 -7.06 -1.56 -4.47
N GLU A 126 -7.29 -2.84 -4.79
CA GLU A 126 -8.61 -3.37 -5.10
C GLU A 126 -9.59 -3.18 -3.92
N GLN A 127 -9.18 -3.47 -2.69
CA GLN A 127 -10.04 -3.31 -1.51
C GLN A 127 -10.42 -1.85 -1.27
N ILE A 128 -9.45 -0.93 -1.40
CA ILE A 128 -9.71 0.52 -1.26
C ILE A 128 -10.68 1.00 -2.35
N GLN A 129 -10.51 0.55 -3.59
CA GLN A 129 -11.42 0.90 -4.70
C GLN A 129 -12.83 0.34 -4.48
N ASN A 130 -12.93 -0.92 -4.06
CA ASN A 130 -14.22 -1.56 -3.75
C ASN A 130 -14.95 -0.82 -2.64
N TYR A 131 -14.23 -0.41 -1.59
CA TYR A 131 -14.79 0.42 -0.54
C TYR A 131 -15.26 1.78 -1.07
N ASN A 132 -14.41 2.47 -1.85
CA ASN A 132 -14.75 3.79 -2.40
C ASN A 132 -16.04 3.74 -3.24
N ASN A 133 -16.15 2.75 -4.12
CA ASN A 133 -17.31 2.52 -4.98
C ASN A 133 -18.58 2.21 -4.15
N LYS A 134 -18.48 1.34 -3.14
CA LYS A 134 -19.61 0.96 -2.28
C LYS A 134 -20.09 2.11 -1.39
N SER A 135 -19.16 2.93 -0.91
CA SER A 135 -19.48 4.02 0.02
C SER A 135 -20.23 5.20 -0.63
N LYS A 136 -20.35 5.22 -1.96
CA LYS A 136 -20.96 6.30 -2.77
C LYS A 136 -20.35 7.69 -2.57
N THR A 137 -19.28 7.82 -1.80
CA THR A 137 -18.59 9.10 -1.59
C THR A 137 -17.70 9.48 -2.76
N ASN A 138 -17.31 8.53 -3.62
CA ASN A 138 -16.41 8.74 -4.77
C ASN A 138 -15.23 9.64 -4.42
N SER A 139 -14.58 9.32 -3.30
CA SER A 139 -13.49 10.12 -2.75
C SER A 139 -12.31 10.11 -3.72
N PHE A 140 -11.98 11.29 -4.27
CA PHE A 140 -10.78 11.52 -5.08
C PHE A 140 -9.51 11.11 -4.33
N PHE A 141 -9.49 11.29 -3.00
CA PHE A 141 -8.38 10.87 -2.17
C PHE A 141 -8.18 9.36 -2.22
N LEU A 142 -9.25 8.57 -2.06
CA LEU A 142 -9.17 7.10 -2.11
C LEU A 142 -8.82 6.58 -3.50
N GLU A 143 -9.31 7.24 -4.55
CA GLU A 143 -8.91 6.94 -5.92
C GLU A 143 -7.40 7.14 -6.09
N LYS A 144 -6.86 8.27 -5.62
CA LYS A 144 -5.42 8.55 -5.66
C LYS A 144 -4.61 7.57 -4.82
N THR A 145 -5.04 7.27 -3.59
CA THR A 145 -4.43 6.25 -2.71
C THR A 145 -4.32 4.90 -3.42
N SER A 146 -5.40 4.45 -4.08
CA SER A 146 -5.36 3.19 -4.84
C SER A 146 -4.36 3.21 -6.00
N LYS A 147 -4.27 4.33 -6.74
CA LYS A 147 -3.31 4.53 -7.83
C LYS A 147 -1.85 4.48 -7.34
N GLU A 148 -1.56 5.04 -6.17
CA GLU A 148 -0.21 5.04 -5.57
C GLU A 148 0.26 3.63 -5.20
N TYR A 149 -0.61 2.75 -4.70
CA TYR A 149 -0.26 1.34 -4.47
C TYR A 149 0.02 0.59 -5.78
N MET A 150 -0.76 0.87 -6.83
CA MET A 150 -0.61 0.24 -8.14
C MET A 150 0.60 0.76 -8.92
N TYR A 151 1.01 2.01 -8.70
CA TYR A 151 2.17 2.62 -9.36
C TYR A 151 3.46 1.81 -9.16
N ASN A 152 3.65 1.20 -7.99
CA ASN A 152 4.81 0.35 -7.70
C ASN A 152 4.91 -0.85 -8.66
N TYR A 153 3.79 -1.40 -9.13
CA TYR A 153 3.78 -2.47 -10.11
C TYR A 153 4.26 -2.00 -11.48
N LEU A 154 3.83 -0.81 -11.92
CA LEU A 154 4.22 -0.28 -13.24
C LEU A 154 5.71 0.07 -13.37
N LYS A 155 6.38 0.37 -12.25
CA LYS A 155 7.82 0.64 -12.25
C LYS A 155 8.64 -0.64 -12.50
N GLU A 156 8.06 -1.80 -12.26
CA GLU A 156 8.75 -3.07 -12.24
C GLU A 156 8.55 -3.82 -13.56
N ASN A 157 9.63 -4.11 -14.28
CA ASN A 157 9.57 -4.87 -15.52
C ASN A 157 9.47 -6.37 -15.16
N LYS A 158 8.29 -6.99 -15.34
CA LYS A 158 8.06 -8.39 -14.94
C LYS A 158 8.04 -9.32 -16.13
N GLN A 159 9.00 -10.24 -16.20
CA GLN A 159 8.99 -11.36 -17.17
C GLN A 159 8.06 -12.51 -16.74
N LYS A 160 7.87 -12.73 -15.43
CA LYS A 160 7.06 -13.82 -14.87
C LYS A 160 5.88 -13.26 -14.08
N ASP A 161 4.69 -13.85 -14.27
CA ASP A 161 3.44 -13.43 -13.59
C ASP A 161 2.58 -14.63 -13.10
N PRO A 162 3.09 -15.47 -12.18
CA PRO A 162 2.40 -16.68 -11.72
C PRO A 162 1.07 -16.45 -10.98
N LEU A 163 0.82 -15.25 -10.44
CA LEU A 163 -0.44 -14.85 -9.81
C LEU A 163 -1.36 -14.04 -10.74
N ASN A 164 -1.01 -13.95 -12.02
CA ASN A 164 -1.82 -13.30 -13.06
C ASN A 164 -2.22 -11.85 -12.72
N ILE A 165 -1.27 -11.09 -12.16
CA ILE A 165 -1.46 -9.67 -11.78
C ILE A 165 -1.87 -8.84 -12.99
N ARG A 166 -1.33 -9.14 -14.19
CA ARG A 166 -1.66 -8.44 -15.43
C ARG A 166 -3.14 -8.54 -15.76
N ASN A 167 -3.73 -9.72 -15.62
CA ASN A 167 -5.16 -9.92 -15.86
C ASN A 167 -6.02 -9.17 -14.84
N ILE A 168 -5.64 -9.21 -13.56
CA ILE A 168 -6.30 -8.42 -12.49
C ILE A 168 -6.35 -6.93 -12.85
N LEU A 169 -5.31 -6.43 -13.53
CA LEU A 169 -5.20 -5.02 -13.93
C LEU A 169 -5.69 -4.73 -15.34
N GLN A 170 -6.07 -5.71 -16.17
CA GLN A 170 -6.20 -5.56 -17.62
C GLN A 170 -7.07 -4.37 -18.04
N ASN A 171 -8.24 -4.23 -17.41
CA ASN A 171 -9.19 -3.15 -17.71
C ASN A 171 -8.77 -1.77 -17.18
N LYS A 172 -7.73 -1.74 -16.34
CA LYS A 172 -7.23 -0.53 -15.68
C LYS A 172 -5.83 -0.12 -16.14
N LEU A 173 -5.10 -1.01 -16.83
CA LEU A 173 -3.72 -0.80 -17.28
C LEU A 173 -3.57 0.49 -18.11
N LYS A 174 -4.46 0.74 -19.07
CA LYS A 174 -4.43 1.95 -19.92
C LYS A 174 -4.45 3.23 -19.10
N TYR A 175 -5.33 3.31 -18.10
CA TYR A 175 -5.43 4.47 -17.21
C TYR A 175 -4.20 4.62 -16.32
N PHE A 176 -3.60 3.51 -15.89
CA PHE A 176 -2.38 3.55 -15.09
C PHE A 176 -1.15 3.96 -15.91
N TYR A 177 -1.02 3.53 -17.16
CA TYR A 177 0.05 3.99 -18.04
C TYR A 177 -0.03 5.51 -18.26
N LEU A 178 -1.24 6.03 -18.49
CA LEU A 178 -1.46 7.48 -18.60
C LEU A 178 -1.11 8.20 -17.28
N TYR A 179 -1.57 7.68 -16.14
CA TYR A 179 -1.23 8.24 -14.83
C TYR A 179 0.29 8.28 -14.57
N ASN A 180 0.99 7.19 -14.88
CA ASN A 180 2.45 7.10 -14.76
C ASN A 180 3.16 8.11 -15.67
N PHE A 181 2.71 8.24 -16.92
CA PHE A 181 3.22 9.25 -17.83
C PHE A 181 3.05 10.67 -17.27
N LEU A 182 1.85 11.02 -16.83
CA LEU A 182 1.57 12.33 -16.22
C LEU A 182 2.39 12.56 -14.94
N PHE A 183 2.55 11.52 -14.11
CA PHE A 183 3.36 11.60 -12.90
C PHE A 183 4.83 11.87 -13.22
N LYS A 184 5.41 11.13 -14.18
CA LYS A 184 6.78 11.36 -14.66
C LYS A 184 6.94 12.75 -15.24
N ALA A 185 6.02 13.21 -16.09
CA ALA A 185 6.05 14.56 -16.64
C ALA A 185 6.06 15.62 -15.53
N ARG A 186 5.17 15.51 -14.54
CA ARG A 186 5.13 16.41 -13.37
C ARG A 186 6.41 16.34 -12.53
N PHE A 187 6.99 15.15 -12.38
CA PHE A 187 8.24 14.97 -11.66
C PHE A 187 9.40 15.69 -12.36
N TYR A 188 9.54 15.55 -13.68
CA TYR A 188 10.55 16.24 -14.47
C TYR A 188 10.34 17.76 -14.49
N LEU A 189 9.09 18.23 -14.57
CA LEU A 189 8.76 19.65 -14.43
C LEU A 189 9.18 20.22 -13.07
N ARG A 190 8.99 19.46 -11.98
CA ARG A 190 9.38 19.88 -10.62
C ARG A 190 10.88 19.75 -10.35
N HIS A 191 11.56 18.88 -11.10
CA HIS A 191 12.98 18.58 -10.93
C HIS A 191 13.71 18.61 -12.28
N PRO A 192 13.75 19.76 -12.98
CA PRO A 192 14.31 19.85 -14.33
C PRO A 192 15.77 19.43 -14.40
N ARG A 193 16.55 19.64 -13.32
CA ARG A 193 17.95 19.20 -13.21
C ARG A 193 18.14 17.68 -13.29
N LYS A 194 17.09 16.87 -13.04
CA LYS A 194 17.17 15.40 -13.16
C LYS A 194 17.02 14.91 -14.60
N ILE A 195 16.50 15.73 -15.52
CA ILE A 195 16.39 15.40 -16.94
C ILE A 195 17.79 15.23 -17.57
N PHE A 196 18.74 16.05 -17.12
CA PHE A 196 20.10 16.11 -17.66
C PHE A 196 21.11 15.22 -16.93
N ARG A 197 20.71 14.53 -15.84
CA ARG A 197 21.60 13.64 -15.07
C ARG A 197 21.64 12.20 -15.58
N ASP A 198 20.69 11.79 -16.42
CA ASP A 198 20.67 10.45 -17.02
C ASP A 198 21.57 10.37 -18.29
N ARG A 199 22.49 11.32 -18.48
CA ARG A 199 23.43 11.41 -19.62
C ARG A 199 24.88 11.66 -19.14
N THR A 200 25.40 10.83 -18.25
CA THR A 200 26.84 10.70 -17.97
C THR A 200 27.11 9.28 -17.47
#